data_AF-A0A2Z3HCQ1-F1
#
_entry.id   AF-A0A2Z3HCQ1-F1
#
_cell.length_a   1.000
_cell.length_b   1.000
_cell.length_c   1.000
_cell.angle_alpha   90.00
_cell.angle_beta   90.00
_cell.angle_gamma   90.00
#
_symmetry.space_group_name_H-M   'P 1'
#
loop_
_entity.id
_entity.type
_entity.pdbx_description
1 polymer ?
#
loop_
_entity_poly.entity_id
_entity_poly.type
_entity_poly.pdbx_seq_one_letter_code
_entity_poly.pdbx_strand_id
1 'polypeptide(L)'
;MPTGPQIVITLKVLVVTVTVLLTLSMVALAMGRPKLHGQINLAFFVLTMITVLCFEGLLQVVPVSELFTPEARADLRVHLCFSVPSTLILPLMLATGKMHRRKMHIVFGIAFLVLWTGTVITGLGLPH
;
A
#
# COMPACT_ATOMS: atom_id res chain seq x y z
N MET A 1 -24.44 -1.19 -5.66
CA MET A 1 -23.29 -1.62 -4.83
C MET A 1 -22.21 -2.15 -5.77
N PRO A 2 -20.93 -1.89 -5.52
CA PRO A 2 -19.85 -2.41 -6.36
C PRO A 2 -19.83 -3.95 -6.31
N THR A 3 -19.59 -4.60 -7.45
CA THR A 3 -19.49 -6.07 -7.54
C THR A 3 -18.08 -6.55 -7.18
N GLY A 4 -17.90 -7.84 -6.86
CA GLY A 4 -16.59 -8.44 -6.58
C GLY A 4 -15.49 -8.08 -7.59
N PRO A 5 -15.72 -8.25 -8.91
CA PRO A 5 -14.75 -7.88 -9.94
C PRO A 5 -14.42 -6.39 -9.97
N GLN A 6 -15.41 -5.51 -9.73
CA GLN A 6 -15.18 -4.06 -9.67
C GLN A 6 -14.27 -3.71 -8.49
N ILE A 7 -14.51 -4.32 -7.32
CA ILE A 7 -13.70 -4.13 -6.12
C ILE A 7 -12.24 -4.55 -6.39
N VAL A 8 -12.01 -5.69 -7.06
CA VAL A 8 -10.67 -6.17 -7.41
C VAL A 8 -9.97 -5.24 -8.39
N ILE A 9 -10.66 -4.79 -9.45
CA ILE A 9 -10.08 -3.84 -10.41
C ILE A 9 -9.71 -2.53 -9.72
N THR A 10 -10.58 -1.99 -8.87
CA THR A 10 -10.30 -0.78 -8.09
C THR A 10 -9.07 -0.96 -7.21
N LEU A 11 -8.93 -2.10 -6.51
CA LEU A 11 -7.72 -2.41 -5.75
C LEU A 11 -6.46 -2.40 -6.60
N LYS A 12 -6.47 -3.06 -7.76
CA LYS A 12 -5.32 -3.12 -8.65
C LYS A 12 -4.91 -1.73 -9.14
N VAL A 13 -5.88 -0.91 -9.56
CA VAL A 13 -5.62 0.47 -9.98
C VAL A 13 -5.00 1.25 -8.85
N LEU A 14 -5.56 1.19 -7.64
CA LEU A 14 -5.01 1.87 -6.47
C LEU A 14 -3.58 1.43 -6.20
N VAL A 15 -3.31 0.13 -6.09
CA VAL A 15 -1.97 -0.44 -5.87
C VAL A 15 -0.97 0.04 -6.92
N VAL A 16 -1.36 0.08 -8.20
CA VAL A 16 -0.50 0.61 -9.27
C VAL A 16 -0.24 2.11 -9.06
N THR A 17 -1.28 2.90 -8.79
CA THR A 17 -1.14 4.35 -8.54
C THR A 17 -0.19 4.65 -7.40
N VAL A 18 -0.37 4.01 -6.24
CA VAL A 18 0.51 4.25 -5.08
C VAL A 18 1.92 3.69 -5.32
N THR A 19 2.08 2.63 -6.11
CA THR A 19 3.40 2.12 -6.50
C THR A 19 4.14 3.11 -7.41
N VAL A 20 3.45 3.74 -8.37
CA VAL A 20 4.05 4.78 -9.21
C VAL A 20 4.54 5.96 -8.35
N LEU A 21 3.74 6.41 -7.38
CA LEU A 21 4.17 7.46 -6.45
C LEU A 21 5.40 7.05 -5.64
N LEU A 22 5.45 5.81 -5.14
CA LEU A 22 6.60 5.29 -4.42
C LEU A 22 7.86 5.28 -5.31
N THR A 23 7.75 4.80 -6.55
CA THR A 23 8.87 4.80 -7.51
C THR A 23 9.35 6.22 -7.81
N LEU A 24 8.44 7.16 -8.07
CA LEU A 24 8.79 8.57 -8.28
C LEU A 24 9.46 9.20 -7.04
N SER A 25 9.02 8.83 -5.84
CA SER A 25 9.62 9.25 -4.58
C SER A 25 11.07 8.76 -4.44
N MET A 26 11.34 7.51 -4.85
CA MET A 26 12.70 6.95 -4.87
C MET A 26 13.58 7.60 -5.94
N VAL A 27 13.04 7.86 -7.13
CA VAL A 27 13.75 8.58 -8.21
C VAL A 27 14.13 10.00 -7.75
N ALA A 28 13.22 10.72 -7.09
CA ALA A 28 13.52 12.04 -6.53
C ALA A 28 14.67 11.99 -5.52
N LEU A 29 14.73 10.95 -4.68
CA LEU A 29 15.83 10.73 -3.75
C LEU A 29 17.15 10.42 -4.48
N ALA A 30 17.12 9.56 -5.49
CA ALA A 30 18.29 9.21 -6.32
C ALA A 30 18.84 10.43 -7.08
N MET A 31 17.97 11.37 -7.46
CA MET A 31 18.35 12.66 -8.07
C MET A 31 18.86 13.70 -7.06
N GLY A 32 19.03 13.34 -5.78
CA GLY A 32 19.50 14.26 -4.74
C GLY A 32 18.48 15.33 -4.35
N ARG A 33 17.18 15.09 -4.55
CA ARG A 33 16.09 16.03 -4.22
C ARG A 33 15.29 15.57 -2.98
N PRO A 34 15.84 15.67 -1.76
CA PRO A 34 15.20 15.14 -0.55
C PRO A 34 13.88 15.85 -0.20
N LYS A 35 13.73 17.14 -0.55
CA LYS A 35 12.47 17.87 -0.37
C LYS A 35 11.35 17.28 -1.22
N LEU A 36 11.64 16.98 -2.49
CA LEU A 36 10.69 16.38 -3.41
C LEU A 36 10.33 14.95 -2.99
N HIS A 37 11.33 14.16 -2.58
CA HIS A 37 11.10 12.85 -1.97
C HIS A 37 10.10 12.94 -0.80
N GLY A 38 10.32 13.86 0.14
CA GLY A 38 9.40 14.05 1.28
C GLY A 38 7.98 14.45 0.87
N GLN A 39 7.82 15.33 -0.13
CA GLN A 39 6.51 15.75 -0.65
C GLN A 39 5.75 14.61 -1.33
N ILE A 40 6.41 13.86 -2.22
CA ILE A 40 5.80 12.70 -2.90
C ILE A 40 5.48 11.61 -1.88
N ASN A 41 6.38 11.36 -0.92
CA ASN A 41 6.16 10.34 0.10
C ASN A 41 4.99 10.69 1.03
N LEU A 42 4.73 11.99 1.28
CA LEU A 42 3.53 12.42 1.99
C LEU A 42 2.26 12.18 1.18
N ALA A 43 2.26 12.47 -0.13
CA ALA A 43 1.12 12.18 -1.01
C ALA A 43 0.84 10.67 -1.06
N PHE A 44 1.89 9.86 -1.21
CA PHE A 44 1.83 8.41 -1.14
C PHE A 44 1.22 7.91 0.18
N PHE A 45 1.70 8.44 1.31
CA PHE A 45 1.19 8.10 2.64
C PHE A 45 -0.30 8.42 2.77
N VAL A 46 -0.70 9.66 2.43
CA VAL A 46 -2.09 10.11 2.55
C VAL A 46 -3.00 9.27 1.67
N LEU A 47 -2.62 9.02 0.41
CA LEU A 47 -3.41 8.22 -0.50
C LEU A 47 -3.56 6.78 0.00
N THR A 48 -2.47 6.17 0.49
CA THR A 48 -2.51 4.82 1.05
C THR A 48 -3.42 4.75 2.28
N MET A 49 -3.34 5.72 3.18
CA MET A 49 -4.19 5.77 4.36
C MET A 49 -5.67 5.95 4.01
N ILE A 50 -5.98 6.82 3.04
CA ILE A 50 -7.35 6.96 2.53
C ILE A 50 -7.83 5.63 1.94
N THR A 51 -7.02 4.97 1.11
CA THR A 51 -7.37 3.65 0.55
C THR A 51 -7.70 2.65 1.64
N VAL A 52 -6.86 2.53 2.68
CA VAL A 52 -7.06 1.60 3.80
C VAL A 52 -8.36 1.91 4.55
N LEU A 53 -8.60 3.18 4.89
CA LEU A 53 -9.81 3.60 5.60
C LEU A 53 -11.07 3.39 4.76
N CYS A 54 -11.03 3.70 3.47
CA CYS A 54 -12.15 3.44 2.57
C CYS A 54 -12.43 1.94 2.40
N PHE A 55 -11.38 1.11 2.34
CA PHE A 55 -11.54 -0.34 2.26
C PHE A 55 -12.11 -0.93 3.54
N GLU A 56 -11.61 -0.50 4.70
CA GLU A 56 -12.16 -0.88 5.99
C GLU A 56 -13.65 -0.51 6.09
N GLY A 57 -14.01 0.72 5.72
CA GLY A 57 -15.41 1.15 5.68
C GLY A 57 -16.27 0.32 4.72
N LEU A 58 -15.74 -0.04 3.54
CA LEU A 58 -16.43 -0.90 2.56
C LEU A 58 -16.69 -2.30 3.13
N LEU A 59 -15.71 -2.89 3.82
CA LEU A 59 -15.84 -4.22 4.44
C LEU A 59 -16.87 -4.25 5.57
N GLN A 60 -17.12 -3.11 6.24
CA GLN A 60 -18.14 -3.01 7.28
C GLN A 60 -19.57 -2.95 6.71
N VAL A 61 -19.74 -2.49 5.47
CA VAL A 61 -21.07 -2.30 4.85
C VAL A 61 -21.42 -3.36 3.81
N VAL A 62 -20.42 -4.04 3.22
CA VAL A 62 -20.62 -5.11 2.24
C VAL A 62 -19.99 -6.40 2.79
N PRO A 63 -20.70 -7.54 2.78
CA PRO A 63 -20.12 -8.85 3.10
C PRO A 63 -19.25 -9.31 1.94
N VAL A 64 -18.12 -8.62 1.73
CA VAL A 64 -17.20 -8.83 0.61
C VAL A 64 -16.67 -10.27 0.58
N SER A 65 -16.58 -10.93 1.74
CA SER A 65 -16.25 -12.35 1.85
C SER A 65 -17.21 -13.26 1.04
N GLU A 66 -18.49 -12.91 0.95
CA GLU A 66 -19.49 -13.67 0.19
C GLU A 66 -19.37 -13.45 -1.32
N LEU A 67 -18.75 -12.34 -1.74
CA LEU A 67 -18.50 -12.02 -3.14
C LEU A 67 -17.27 -12.76 -3.72
N PHE A 68 -16.47 -13.40 -2.88
CA PHE A 68 -15.24 -14.10 -3.28
C PHE A 68 -15.40 -15.62 -3.23
N THR A 69 -14.86 -16.30 -4.25
CA THR A 69 -14.67 -17.76 -4.25
C THR A 69 -13.70 -18.17 -3.13
N PRO A 70 -13.73 -19.44 -2.68
CA PRO A 70 -12.78 -19.93 -1.67
C PRO A 70 -11.31 -19.69 -2.04
N GLU A 71 -10.97 -19.86 -3.32
CA GLU A 71 -9.64 -19.60 -3.89
C GLU A 71 -9.27 -18.12 -3.78
N ALA A 72 -10.16 -17.21 -4.22
CA ALA A 72 -9.92 -15.77 -4.13
C ALA A 72 -9.74 -15.28 -2.68
N ARG A 73 -10.42 -15.92 -1.71
CA ARG A 73 -10.23 -15.62 -0.28
C ARG A 73 -8.85 -16.07 0.23
N ALA A 74 -8.34 -17.19 -0.27
CA ALA A 74 -7.01 -17.67 0.09
C ALA A 74 -5.94 -16.69 -0.42
N ASP A 75 -6.06 -16.27 -1.69
CA ASP A 75 -5.15 -15.29 -2.29
C ASP A 75 -5.22 -13.94 -1.57
N LEU A 76 -6.43 -13.49 -1.22
CA LEU A 76 -6.62 -12.26 -0.45
C LEU A 76 -5.96 -12.34 0.93
N ARG A 77 -6.04 -13.49 1.61
CA ARG A 77 -5.33 -13.69 2.89
C ARG A 77 -3.83 -13.56 2.73
N VAL A 78 -3.25 -14.17 1.70
CA VAL A 78 -1.82 -14.05 1.40
C VAL A 78 -1.45 -12.59 1.13
N HIS A 79 -2.26 -11.87 0.35
CA HIS A 79 -2.06 -10.44 0.11
C HIS A 79 -2.07 -9.62 1.41
N LEU A 80 -3.02 -9.88 2.31
CA LEU A 80 -3.14 -9.19 3.58
C LEU A 80 -1.94 -9.42 4.51
N CYS A 81 -1.29 -10.59 4.44
CA CYS A 81 -0.04 -10.86 5.18
C CYS A 81 1.11 -9.91 4.79
N PHE A 82 1.08 -9.33 3.59
CA PHE A 82 2.07 -8.33 3.16
C PHE A 82 1.55 -6.90 3.34
N SER A 83 0.30 -6.65 2.98
CA SER A 83 -0.25 -5.29 2.94
C SER A 83 -0.50 -4.71 4.32
N VAL A 84 -0.98 -5.51 5.28
CA VAL A 84 -1.25 -5.03 6.65
C VAL A 84 0.05 -4.61 7.34
N PRO A 85 1.13 -5.43 7.39
CA PRO A 85 2.39 -4.97 7.95
C PRO A 85 3.00 -3.77 7.22
N SER A 86 2.91 -3.72 5.88
CA SER A 86 3.36 -2.57 5.08
C SER A 86 2.70 -1.28 5.55
N THR A 87 1.37 -1.33 5.75
CA THR A 87 0.57 -0.17 6.16
C THR A 87 0.95 0.32 7.55
N LEU A 88 1.27 -0.59 8.48
CA LEU A 88 1.69 -0.24 9.84
C LEU A 88 3.08 0.41 9.89
N ILE A 89 3.96 0.08 8.94
CA ILE A 89 5.31 0.67 8.87
C ILE A 89 5.27 2.12 8.34
N LEU A 90 4.30 2.45 7.49
CA LEU A 90 4.17 3.80 6.90
C LEU A 90 4.17 4.95 7.92
N PRO A 91 3.34 4.94 9.00
CA PRO A 91 3.37 6.00 9.99
C PRO A 91 4.72 6.07 10.74
N LEU A 92 5.39 4.92 10.96
CA LEU A 92 6.73 4.88 11.56
C LEU A 92 7.76 5.54 10.64
N MET A 93 7.68 5.30 9.32
CA MET A 93 8.54 5.96 8.34
C MET A 93 8.30 7.48 8.28
N LEU A 94 7.04 7.91 8.32
CA LEU A 94 6.69 9.32 8.34
C LEU A 94 7.21 10.02 9.59
N ALA A 95 7.02 9.41 10.77
CA ALA A 95 7.51 9.93 12.04
C ALA A 95 9.05 10.02 12.06
N THR A 96 9.74 8.92 11.72
CA THR A 96 11.21 8.88 11.71
C THR A 96 11.82 9.83 10.67
N GLY A 97 11.16 10.02 9.53
CA GLY A 97 11.55 11.01 8.51
C GLY A 97 11.45 12.45 9.02
N LYS A 98 10.35 12.81 9.68
CA LYS A 98 10.16 14.13 10.30
C LYS A 98 11.11 14.41 11.47
N MET A 99 11.45 13.38 12.24
CA MET A 99 12.40 13.46 13.36
C MET A 99 13.87 13.44 12.92
N HIS A 100 14.14 13.41 11.61
CA HIS A 100 15.50 13.31 11.05
C HIS A 100 16.30 12.08 11.53
N ARG A 101 15.62 11.00 11.98
CA ARG A 101 16.25 9.76 12.44
C ARG A 101 16.62 8.85 11.26
N ARG A 102 17.61 9.28 10.48
CA ARG A 102 17.99 8.66 9.20
C ARG A 102 18.20 7.14 9.25
N LYS A 103 18.94 6.63 10.25
CA LYS A 103 19.21 5.18 10.36
C LYS A 103 17.92 4.37 10.51
N MET A 104 17.02 4.81 11.41
CA MET A 104 15.73 4.15 11.61
C MET A 104 14.84 4.25 10.38
N HIS A 105 14.81 5.43 9.74
CA HIS A 105 14.03 5.64 8.52
C HIS A 105 14.48 4.70 7.39
N ILE A 106 15.79 4.50 7.21
CA ILE A 106 16.33 3.58 6.21
C ILE A 106 15.95 2.13 6.54
N VAL A 107 16.09 1.70 7.80
CA VAL A 107 15.71 0.33 8.22
C VAL A 107 14.23 0.08 7.94
N PHE A 108 13.35 1.01 8.33
CA PHE A 108 11.93 0.91 8.02
C PHE A 108 11.65 0.98 6.53
N GLY A 109 12.37 1.79 5.77
CA GLY A 109 12.24 1.87 4.31
C GLY A 109 12.60 0.56 3.61
N ILE A 110 13.65 -0.13 4.04
CA ILE A 110 14.03 -1.44 3.49
C ILE A 110 12.95 -2.48 3.83
N ALA A 111 12.54 -2.56 5.10
CA ALA A 111 11.48 -3.48 5.52
C ALA A 111 10.17 -3.22 4.76
N PHE A 112 9.80 -1.95 4.61
CA PHE A 112 8.66 -1.52 3.83
C PHE A 112 8.76 -1.95 2.37
N LEU A 113 9.90 -1.75 1.70
CA LEU A 113 10.07 -2.15 0.30
C LEU A 113 9.88 -3.66 0.11
N VAL A 114 10.43 -4.49 1.01
CA VAL A 114 10.24 -5.96 0.95
C VAL A 114 8.76 -6.32 1.05
N LEU A 115 8.06 -5.78 2.04
CA LEU A 115 6.63 -6.06 2.24
C LEU A 115 5.76 -5.46 1.12
N TRP A 116 6.12 -4.29 0.60
CA TRP A 116 5.43 -3.64 -0.51
C TRP A 116 5.56 -4.44 -1.79
N THR A 117 6.75 -4.98 -2.09
CA THR A 117 6.94 -5.88 -3.24
C THR A 117 6.01 -7.09 -3.14
N GLY A 118 5.90 -7.71 -1.96
CA GLY A 118 4.92 -8.78 -1.73
C GLY A 118 3.48 -8.32 -1.95
N THR A 119 3.13 -7.14 -1.45
CA THR A 119 1.80 -6.51 -1.64
C THR A 119 1.45 -6.32 -3.12
N VAL A 120 2.38 -5.81 -3.92
CA VAL A 120 2.18 -5.60 -5.36
C VAL A 120 2.02 -6.93 -6.09
N ILE A 121 2.92 -7.89 -5.87
CA ILE A 121 2.90 -9.20 -6.55
C ILE A 121 1.58 -9.92 -6.27
N THR A 122 1.22 -10.03 -4.99
CA THR A 122 0.00 -10.74 -4.56
C THR A 122 -1.27 -9.99 -4.95
N GLY A 123 -1.27 -8.65 -4.89
CA GLY A 123 -2.44 -7.83 -5.24
C GLY A 123 -2.75 -7.83 -6.74
N LEU A 124 -1.72 -7.79 -7.59
CA LEU A 124 -1.89 -7.92 -9.04
C LEU A 124 -2.32 -9.34 -9.44
N GLY A 125 -1.89 -10.34 -8.67
CA GLY A 125 -2.26 -11.75 -8.84
C GLY A 125 -3.70 -12.12 -8.48
N LEU A 126 -4.46 -11.24 -7.81
CA LEU A 126 -5.84 -11.55 -7.41
C LEU A 126 -6.73 -11.88 -8.64
N PRO A 127 -7.50 -12.99 -8.59
CA PRO A 127 -8.43 -13.37 -9.66
C PRO A 127 -9.56 -12.33 -9.80
N HIS A 128 -10.04 -12.16 -11.03
CA HIS A 128 -11.08 -11.19 -11.41
C HIS A 128 -12.41 -11.88 -11.72
#